data_AF-A0A0P9T635-F1
#
_entry.id   AF-A0A0P9T635-F1
#
_cell.length_a   1.000
_cell.length_b   1.000
_cell.length_c   1.000
_cell.angle_alpha   90.00
_cell.angle_beta   90.00
_cell.angle_gamma   90.00
#
_symmetry.space_group_name_H-M   'P 1'
#
loop_
_entity.id
_entity.type
_entity.pdbx_description
1 polymer ?
#
loop_
_entity_poly.entity_id
_entity_poly.type
_entity_poly.pdbx_seq_one_letter_code
_entity_poly.pdbx_strand_id
1 'polypeptide(L)'
;MRIVPALDGGICRIKLAGGVISSAQAMAVAEAARTYAQGVIEATNRANLQIRGIVGDHDGLIGALMAAGLGPANPASDDVRNLMLSPTAGLDPQMLFDARPLAAQILDALEHHPRFHELSPKFALSLDAGEALVMLEHPHDVWLSALKLDDEVLLAFGLAGCPAHDRPLAAVPVAEGKTLVVALLELFLDLGRPEHTRMRHLLAEVSTADMLRELSTRSGCTVRTDKAITDWQRPAIQGTRHIGVYPQAQPNQVAVGAAVPLGRLDAAMLSSVAQLAADQGDGTLRLTPWQSLLLPNVPV
;
A
#
# COMPACT_ATOMS: atom_id res chain seq x y z
N MET A 1 5.24 6.58 15.40
CA MET A 1 3.95 6.06 15.90
C MET A 1 3.29 7.09 16.79
N ARG A 2 1.96 7.19 16.71
CA ARG A 2 1.15 8.06 17.58
C ARG A 2 -0.10 7.31 18.04
N ILE A 3 -0.50 7.58 19.28
CA ILE A 3 -1.78 7.11 19.84
C ILE A 3 -2.75 8.28 19.83
N VAL A 4 -3.89 8.11 19.17
CA VAL A 4 -4.93 9.14 19.06
C VAL A 4 -6.07 8.82 20.02
N PRO A 5 -6.60 9.79 20.79
CA PRO A 5 -7.75 9.57 21.68
C PRO A 5 -8.99 9.08 20.93
N ALA A 6 -9.71 8.12 21.50
CA ALA A 6 -11.05 7.72 21.06
C ALA A 6 -11.93 7.33 22.26
N LEU A 7 -13.23 7.15 22.01
CA LEU A 7 -14.22 6.87 23.07
C LEU A 7 -13.98 5.53 23.78
N ASP A 8 -13.44 4.55 23.07
CA ASP A 8 -13.11 3.21 23.56
C ASP A 8 -11.71 3.11 24.20
N GLY A 9 -10.91 4.19 24.15
CA GLY A 9 -9.50 4.23 24.52
C GLY A 9 -8.64 4.74 23.36
N GLY A 10 -7.31 4.80 23.55
CA GLY A 10 -6.40 5.23 22.49
C GLY A 10 -6.42 4.29 21.27
N ILE A 11 -6.12 4.84 20.10
CA ILE A 11 -5.93 4.10 18.84
C ILE A 11 -4.48 4.25 18.37
N CYS A 12 -3.78 3.14 18.19
CA CYS A 12 -2.46 3.11 17.57
C CYS A 12 -2.56 2.50 16.18
N ARG A 13 -2.05 3.20 15.16
CA ARG A 13 -2.00 2.69 13.78
C ARG A 13 -0.62 2.11 13.50
N ILE A 14 -0.61 0.93 12.89
CA ILE A 14 0.59 0.21 12.50
C ILE A 14 0.63 0.16 10.99
N LYS A 15 1.62 0.84 10.40
CA LYS A 15 1.80 0.89 8.95
C LYS A 15 2.70 -0.25 8.50
N LEU A 16 2.23 -1.02 7.53
CA LEU A 16 2.88 -2.19 6.98
C LEU A 16 3.31 -1.88 5.55
N ALA A 17 4.61 -1.97 5.28
CA ALA A 17 5.14 -1.80 3.94
C ALA A 17 4.53 -2.85 3.00
N GLY A 18 3.76 -2.40 2.00
CA GLY A 18 3.05 -3.30 1.08
C GLY A 18 2.01 -4.21 1.75
N GLY A 19 1.58 -3.89 2.98
CA GLY A 19 0.68 -4.74 3.76
C GLY A 19 1.32 -6.02 4.32
N VAL A 20 2.64 -6.15 4.28
CA VAL A 20 3.36 -7.34 4.75
C VAL A 20 3.70 -7.21 6.24
N ILE A 21 3.50 -8.29 7.00
CA ILE A 21 3.92 -8.42 8.40
C ILE A 21 4.56 -9.80 8.60
N SER A 22 5.69 -9.86 9.28
CA SER A 22 6.28 -11.15 9.68
C SER A 22 5.50 -11.80 10.83
N SER A 23 5.64 -13.12 10.98
CA SER A 23 5.09 -13.88 12.11
C SER A 23 5.55 -13.30 13.45
N ALA A 24 6.84 -12.97 13.60
CA ALA A 24 7.38 -12.32 14.80
C ALA A 24 6.74 -10.95 15.08
N GLN A 25 6.55 -10.12 14.04
CA GLN A 25 5.86 -8.84 14.18
C GLN A 25 4.39 -9.01 14.55
N ALA A 26 3.68 -9.94 13.90
CA ALA A 26 2.28 -10.22 14.20
C ALA A 26 2.09 -10.72 15.65
N MET A 27 3.01 -11.55 16.15
CA MET A 27 3.07 -11.97 17.55
C MET A 27 3.29 -10.78 18.49
N ALA A 28 4.20 -9.87 18.15
CA ALA A 28 4.43 -8.65 18.93
C ALA A 28 3.20 -7.73 18.96
N VAL A 29 2.47 -7.60 17.85
CA VAL A 29 1.20 -6.85 17.80
C VAL A 29 0.14 -7.48 18.70
N ALA A 30 -0.02 -8.81 18.61
CA ALA A 30 -0.95 -9.55 19.44
C ALA A 30 -0.65 -9.35 20.94
N GLU A 31 0.62 -9.44 21.32
CA GLU A 31 1.06 -9.28 22.70
C GLU A 31 0.88 -7.84 23.20
N ALA A 32 1.22 -6.85 22.37
CA ALA A 32 1.02 -5.45 22.70
C ALA A 32 -0.47 -5.12 22.87
N ALA A 33 -1.34 -5.64 21.99
CA ALA A 33 -2.78 -5.45 22.10
C ALA A 33 -3.37 -6.11 23.35
N ARG A 34 -2.85 -7.27 23.76
CA ARG A 34 -3.26 -7.98 24.98
C ARG A 34 -2.80 -7.26 26.25
N THR A 35 -1.62 -6.67 26.23
CA THR A 35 -0.97 -6.07 27.42
C THR A 35 -1.45 -4.64 27.68
N TYR A 36 -1.56 -3.83 26.63
CA TYR A 36 -1.76 -2.38 26.74
C TYR A 36 -3.14 -1.91 26.27
N ALA A 37 -3.97 -2.82 25.76
CA ALA A 37 -5.29 -2.52 25.22
C ALA A 37 -6.29 -3.62 25.60
N GLN A 38 -7.46 -3.63 24.97
CA GLN A 38 -8.51 -4.62 25.21
C GLN A 38 -8.39 -5.85 24.29
N GLY A 39 -7.20 -6.11 23.74
CA GLY A 39 -6.96 -7.22 22.81
C GLY A 39 -7.57 -7.05 21.42
N VAL A 40 -8.14 -5.88 21.09
CA VAL A 40 -8.79 -5.61 19.81
C VAL A 40 -7.80 -5.06 18.79
N ILE A 41 -7.69 -5.76 17.66
CA ILE A 41 -6.89 -5.38 16.51
C ILE A 41 -7.81 -5.30 15.29
N GLU A 42 -7.66 -4.27 14.46
CA GLU A 42 -8.44 -4.14 13.23
C GLU A 42 -7.53 -4.12 12.00
N ALA A 43 -7.85 -4.97 11.02
CA ALA A 43 -7.37 -4.85 9.65
C ALA A 43 -8.07 -3.68 8.97
N THR A 44 -7.29 -2.84 8.31
CA THR A 44 -7.78 -1.61 7.66
C THR A 44 -7.94 -1.80 6.16
N ASN A 45 -8.73 -0.94 5.53
CA ASN A 45 -8.91 -0.93 4.08
C ASN A 45 -7.67 -0.48 3.27
N ARG A 46 -6.55 -0.20 3.94
CA ARG A 46 -5.25 0.13 3.33
C ARG A 46 -4.20 -0.94 3.61
N ALA A 47 -4.64 -2.17 3.89
CA ALA A 47 -3.76 -3.30 4.23
C ALA A 47 -2.83 -3.02 5.43
N ASN A 48 -3.28 -2.20 6.38
CA ASN A 48 -2.56 -1.92 7.64
C ASN A 48 -3.31 -2.51 8.84
N LEU A 49 -2.69 -2.44 10.03
CA LEU A 49 -3.31 -2.82 11.31
C LEU A 49 -3.55 -1.59 12.20
N GLN A 50 -4.51 -1.69 13.11
CA GLN A 50 -4.66 -0.75 14.22
C GLN A 50 -5.03 -1.46 15.52
N ILE A 51 -4.38 -1.08 16.62
CA ILE A 51 -4.74 -1.52 17.97
C ILE A 51 -5.70 -0.49 18.55
N ARG A 52 -6.78 -0.96 19.18
CA ARG A 52 -7.84 -0.12 19.75
C ARG A 52 -8.07 -0.41 21.23
N GLY A 53 -8.64 0.59 21.91
CA GLY A 53 -8.95 0.49 23.32
C GLY A 53 -7.72 0.51 24.20
N ILE A 54 -6.71 1.27 23.79
CA ILE A 54 -5.47 1.43 24.55
C ILE A 54 -5.78 2.22 25.81
N VAL A 55 -5.43 1.66 26.96
CA VAL A 55 -5.69 2.22 28.28
C VAL A 55 -4.40 2.19 29.09
N GLY A 56 -3.95 3.33 29.61
CA GLY A 56 -2.76 3.41 30.45
C GLY A 56 -1.45 3.62 29.67
N ASP A 57 -0.54 2.64 29.72
CA ASP A 57 0.87 2.78 29.33
C ASP A 57 1.08 2.88 27.80
N HIS A 58 0.95 4.10 27.30
CA HIS A 58 1.15 4.45 25.90
C HIS A 58 2.59 4.25 25.44
N ASP A 59 3.56 4.60 26.29
CA ASP A 59 4.99 4.51 25.95
C ASP A 59 5.45 3.06 25.90
N GLY A 60 4.93 2.20 26.78
CA GLY A 60 5.15 0.76 26.75
C GLY A 60 4.65 0.11 25.44
N LEU A 61 3.42 0.44 25.00
CA LEU A 61 2.90 -0.05 23.72
C LEU A 61 3.77 0.40 22.54
N ILE A 62 4.14 1.69 22.50
CA ILE A 62 4.97 2.22 21.42
C ILE A 62 6.34 1.55 21.44
N GLY A 63 6.96 1.41 22.61
CA GLY A 63 8.25 0.75 22.79
C GLY A 63 8.24 -0.70 22.28
N ALA A 64 7.20 -1.46 22.62
CA ALA A 64 7.05 -2.84 22.16
C ALA A 64 6.95 -2.95 20.63
N LEU A 65 6.15 -2.08 19.99
CA LEU A 65 5.99 -2.08 18.54
C LEU A 65 7.24 -1.57 17.81
N MET A 66 7.92 -0.57 18.37
CA MET A 66 9.21 -0.09 17.84
C MET A 66 10.28 -1.18 17.92
N ALA A 67 10.36 -1.92 19.02
CA ALA A 67 11.29 -3.03 19.20
C ALA A 67 11.05 -4.17 18.19
N ALA A 68 9.80 -4.36 17.73
CA ALA A 68 9.44 -5.28 16.66
C ALA A 68 9.70 -4.73 15.24
N GLY A 69 10.23 -3.51 15.11
CA GLY A 69 10.48 -2.86 13.82
C GLY A 69 9.22 -2.42 13.07
N LEU A 70 8.10 -2.21 13.78
CA LEU A 70 6.82 -1.81 13.17
C LEU A 70 6.61 -0.28 13.12
N GLY A 71 7.52 0.49 13.69
CA GLY A 71 7.45 1.94 13.68
C GLY A 71 8.32 2.57 12.60
N PRO A 72 8.14 3.88 12.37
CA PRO A 72 8.92 4.58 11.37
C PRO A 72 10.37 4.78 11.83
N ALA A 73 11.36 4.73 10.92
CA ALA A 73 12.73 5.09 11.29
C ALA A 73 12.85 6.59 11.60
N ASN A 74 12.04 7.42 10.93
CA ASN A 74 11.90 8.85 11.22
C ASN A 74 10.45 9.18 11.65
N PRO A 75 10.20 9.71 12.86
CA PRO A 75 8.88 10.12 13.31
C PRO A 75 8.14 11.10 12.39
N ALA A 76 8.86 11.93 11.63
CA ALA A 76 8.28 12.85 10.63
C ALA A 76 7.75 12.11 9.39
N SER A 77 8.29 10.93 9.08
CA SER A 77 7.87 10.09 7.95
C SER A 77 6.67 9.18 8.28
N ASP A 78 6.25 9.13 9.55
CA ASP A 78 5.21 8.21 10.03
C ASP A 78 3.94 8.36 9.20
N ASP A 79 3.61 9.59 8.82
CA ASP A 79 2.38 9.93 8.12
C ASP A 79 2.38 9.60 6.62
N VAL A 80 3.54 9.39 5.99
CA VAL A 80 3.71 9.42 4.52
C VAL A 80 3.76 8.04 3.84
N ARG A 81 3.75 6.93 4.60
CA ARG A 81 3.90 5.55 4.08
C ARG A 81 2.63 4.92 3.48
N ASN A 82 1.93 5.67 2.64
CA ASN A 82 0.59 5.35 2.17
C ASN A 82 0.58 4.76 0.76
N LEU A 83 1.52 3.84 0.47
CA LEU A 83 1.60 3.09 -0.78
C LEU A 83 0.82 1.78 -0.67
N MET A 84 -0.19 1.60 -1.51
CA MET A 84 -0.98 0.37 -1.59
C MET A 84 -0.50 -0.51 -2.75
N LEU A 85 -0.35 -1.81 -2.47
CA LEU A 85 0.04 -2.85 -3.43
C LEU A 85 -1.03 -3.94 -3.51
N SER A 86 -0.93 -4.79 -4.53
CA SER A 86 -1.57 -6.10 -4.53
C SER A 86 -1.11 -6.94 -3.32
N PRO A 87 -2.03 -7.60 -2.58
CA PRO A 87 -1.66 -8.61 -1.60
C PRO A 87 -0.91 -9.80 -2.21
N THR A 88 -0.98 -10.03 -3.52
CA THR A 88 -0.21 -11.07 -4.23
C THR A 88 1.01 -10.53 -4.97
N ALA A 89 1.45 -9.29 -4.67
CA ALA A 89 2.66 -8.72 -5.28
C ALA A 89 3.87 -9.67 -5.18
N GLY A 90 4.48 -9.97 -6.33
CA GLY A 90 5.60 -10.91 -6.48
C GLY A 90 5.24 -12.40 -6.43
N LEU A 91 3.95 -12.73 -6.29
CA LEU A 91 3.43 -14.10 -6.17
C LEU A 91 2.40 -14.43 -7.25
N ASP A 92 1.70 -13.42 -7.79
CA ASP A 92 0.61 -13.63 -8.75
C ASP A 92 1.12 -14.11 -10.12
N PRO A 93 0.64 -15.24 -10.67
CA PRO A 93 1.00 -15.68 -12.01
C PRO A 93 0.66 -14.70 -13.13
N GLN A 94 -0.28 -13.77 -12.91
CA GLN A 94 -0.72 -12.79 -13.90
C GLN A 94 0.08 -11.48 -13.84
N MET A 95 0.95 -11.30 -12.84
CA MET A 95 1.75 -10.07 -12.74
C MET A 95 2.60 -9.86 -14.00
N LEU A 96 2.64 -8.63 -14.50
CA LEU A 96 3.50 -8.25 -15.62
C LEU A 96 4.96 -8.03 -15.18
N PHE A 97 5.16 -7.66 -13.91
CA PHE A 97 6.47 -7.57 -13.27
C PHE A 97 6.33 -7.72 -11.75
N ASP A 98 7.45 -7.99 -11.05
CA ASP A 98 7.47 -7.97 -9.59
C ASP A 98 7.50 -6.53 -9.07
N ALA A 99 6.40 -6.05 -8.47
CA ALA A 99 6.29 -4.69 -7.95
C ALA A 99 7.11 -4.44 -6.67
N ARG A 100 7.54 -5.47 -5.94
CA ARG A 100 8.16 -5.30 -4.60
C ARG A 100 9.43 -4.44 -4.63
N PRO A 101 10.37 -4.60 -5.58
CA PRO A 101 11.57 -3.75 -5.64
C PRO A 101 11.24 -2.28 -5.90
N LEU A 102 10.32 -1.98 -6.81
CA LEU A 102 9.89 -0.61 -7.09
C LEU A 102 9.13 -0.01 -5.91
N ALA A 103 8.26 -0.78 -5.27
CA ALA A 103 7.54 -0.35 -4.07
C ALA A 103 8.51 0.00 -2.93
N ALA A 104 9.55 -0.82 -2.71
CA ALA A 104 10.58 -0.55 -1.71
C ALA A 104 11.33 0.76 -2.03
N GLN A 105 11.67 1.02 -3.29
CA GLN A 105 12.30 2.28 -3.70
C GLN A 105 11.39 3.51 -3.50
N ILE A 106 10.09 3.37 -3.72
CA ILE A 106 9.11 4.44 -3.48
C ILE A 106 8.95 4.69 -1.98
N LEU A 107 8.79 3.62 -1.18
CA LEU A 107 8.67 3.73 0.28
C LEU A 107 9.92 4.35 0.91
N ASP A 108 11.11 3.95 0.44
CA ASP A 108 12.38 4.56 0.84
C ASP A 108 12.42 6.06 0.54
N ALA A 109 11.97 6.48 -0.65
CA ALA A 109 11.88 7.90 -0.99
C ALA A 109 10.87 8.65 -0.10
N LEU A 110 9.68 8.08 0.14
CA LEU A 110 8.67 8.66 1.05
C LEU A 110 9.19 8.79 2.49
N GLU A 111 10.08 7.90 2.92
CA GLU A 111 10.68 7.91 4.24
C GLU A 111 11.80 8.94 4.37
N HIS A 112 12.72 8.99 3.40
CA HIS A 112 13.97 9.72 3.52
C HIS A 112 13.99 11.08 2.81
N HIS A 113 13.04 11.37 1.91
CA HIS A 113 12.99 12.66 1.21
C HIS A 113 12.28 13.71 2.07
N PRO A 114 12.98 14.74 2.62
CA PRO A 114 12.41 15.62 3.65
C PRO A 114 11.14 16.36 3.22
N ARG A 115 11.08 16.80 1.95
CA ARG A 115 9.91 17.50 1.41
C ARG A 115 8.64 16.64 1.45
N PHE A 116 8.75 15.32 1.38
CA PHE A 116 7.58 14.45 1.38
C PHE A 116 6.91 14.36 2.76
N HIS A 117 7.57 14.81 3.83
CA HIS A 117 6.95 14.95 5.15
C HIS A 117 5.94 16.11 5.22
N GLU A 118 5.92 17.00 4.22
CA GLU A 118 4.89 18.03 4.05
C GLU A 118 3.58 17.47 3.47
N LEU A 119 3.61 16.25 2.90
CA LEU A 119 2.41 15.62 2.37
C LEU A 119 1.41 15.30 3.49
N SER A 120 0.12 15.44 3.17
CA SER A 120 -0.94 15.05 4.10
C SER A 120 -0.84 13.56 4.45
N PRO A 121 -1.11 13.15 5.70
CA PRO A 121 -1.28 11.74 6.06
C PRO A 121 -2.38 11.01 5.28
N LYS A 122 -3.22 11.73 4.53
CA LYS A 122 -4.27 11.20 3.67
C LYS A 122 -3.82 11.03 2.21
N PHE A 123 -2.68 11.61 1.82
CA PHE A 123 -2.12 11.46 0.48
C PHE A 123 -1.77 9.98 0.25
N ALA A 124 -2.19 9.43 -0.89
CA ALA A 124 -2.21 8.00 -1.14
C ALA A 124 -1.64 7.68 -2.52
N LEU A 125 -0.80 6.64 -2.58
CA LEU A 125 -0.26 6.10 -3.82
C LEU A 125 -0.73 4.65 -4.00
N SER A 126 -0.94 4.22 -5.25
CA SER A 126 -1.05 2.79 -5.59
C SER A 126 -0.03 2.38 -6.63
N LEU A 127 0.39 1.12 -6.54
CA LEU A 127 1.21 0.46 -7.55
C LEU A 127 0.59 -0.91 -7.84
N ASP A 128 -0.01 -1.04 -9.02
CA ASP A 128 -0.56 -2.27 -9.60
C ASP A 128 0.40 -2.81 -10.66
N ALA A 129 0.85 -4.06 -10.50
CA ALA A 129 1.76 -4.74 -11.41
C ALA A 129 1.03 -5.61 -12.45
N GLY A 130 -0.30 -5.57 -12.48
CA GLY A 130 -1.12 -6.41 -13.36
C GLY A 130 -1.66 -7.66 -12.67
N GLU A 131 -1.54 -7.78 -11.35
CA GLU A 131 -2.00 -8.93 -10.58
C GLU A 131 -3.51 -9.18 -10.73
N ALA A 132 -3.93 -10.43 -10.49
CA ALA A 132 -5.34 -10.81 -10.47
C ALA A 132 -6.03 -10.47 -9.15
N LEU A 133 -5.26 -10.23 -8.08
CA LEU A 133 -5.78 -9.83 -6.77
C LEU A 133 -5.29 -8.44 -6.38
N VAL A 134 -5.93 -7.38 -6.88
CA VAL A 134 -5.58 -5.99 -6.56
C VAL A 134 -6.84 -5.14 -6.40
N MET A 135 -6.77 -4.12 -5.55
CA MET A 135 -7.85 -3.17 -5.31
C MET A 135 -7.78 -2.04 -6.35
N LEU A 136 -8.62 -2.09 -7.38
CA LEU A 136 -8.61 -1.14 -8.49
C LEU A 136 -9.59 0.03 -8.29
N GLU A 137 -10.60 -0.12 -7.43
CA GLU A 137 -11.68 0.86 -7.26
C GLU A 137 -11.40 1.91 -6.17
N HIS A 138 -10.31 1.76 -5.40
CA HIS A 138 -9.95 2.74 -4.37
C HIS A 138 -9.31 3.98 -5.00
N PRO A 139 -9.75 5.21 -4.67
CA PRO A 139 -9.18 6.43 -5.22
C PRO A 139 -7.85 6.80 -4.54
N HIS A 140 -6.85 7.13 -5.35
CA HIS A 140 -5.51 7.52 -4.93
C HIS A 140 -5.17 8.91 -5.48
N ASP A 141 -4.21 9.58 -4.83
CA ASP A 141 -3.70 10.85 -5.32
C ASP A 141 -2.81 10.64 -6.54
N VAL A 142 -2.03 9.57 -6.53
CA VAL A 142 -1.30 9.04 -7.70
C VAL A 142 -1.55 7.55 -7.78
N TRP A 143 -2.00 7.06 -8.93
CA TRP A 143 -2.10 5.62 -9.17
C TRP A 143 -1.18 5.23 -10.32
N LEU A 144 -0.55 4.07 -10.17
CA LEU A 144 0.33 3.45 -11.16
C LEU A 144 -0.24 2.08 -11.50
N SER A 145 -0.30 1.73 -12.78
CA SER A 145 -0.80 0.44 -13.24
C SER A 145 0.02 -0.07 -14.41
N ALA A 146 0.43 -1.33 -14.34
CA ALA A 146 1.17 -1.99 -15.38
C ALA A 146 0.29 -2.20 -16.62
N LEU A 147 0.83 -1.85 -17.78
CA LEU A 147 0.24 -2.18 -19.07
C LEU A 147 1.29 -2.85 -19.95
N LYS A 148 0.85 -3.76 -20.81
CA LYS A 148 1.71 -4.39 -21.81
C LYS A 148 1.31 -3.88 -23.20
N LEU A 149 2.24 -3.27 -23.93
CA LEU A 149 2.05 -2.76 -25.29
C LEU A 149 3.25 -3.19 -26.14
N ASP A 150 3.00 -3.84 -27.28
CA ASP A 150 4.04 -4.28 -28.22
C ASP A 150 5.20 -5.05 -27.56
N ASP A 151 4.85 -5.97 -26.65
CA ASP A 151 5.76 -6.76 -25.80
C ASP A 151 6.58 -6.00 -24.74
N GLU A 152 6.44 -4.68 -24.67
CA GLU A 152 7.00 -3.85 -23.60
C GLU A 152 6.01 -3.71 -22.44
N VAL A 153 6.53 -3.79 -21.21
CA VAL A 153 5.77 -3.46 -20.00
C VAL A 153 6.07 -2.02 -19.62
N LEU A 154 5.01 -1.20 -19.59
CA LEU A 154 5.06 0.20 -19.18
C LEU A 154 4.28 0.38 -17.87
N LEU A 155 4.56 1.49 -17.20
CA LEU A 155 3.84 1.93 -16.02
C LEU A 155 2.95 3.12 -16.39
N ALA A 156 1.67 2.84 -16.66
CA ALA A 156 0.65 3.86 -16.79
C ALA A 156 0.44 4.56 -15.46
N PHE A 157 0.10 5.84 -15.51
CA PHE A 157 -0.25 6.59 -14.31
C PHE A 157 -1.42 7.55 -14.53
N GLY A 158 -2.13 7.83 -13.44
CA GLY A 158 -3.11 8.89 -13.38
C GLY A 158 -3.12 9.58 -12.02
N LEU A 159 -3.87 10.67 -11.96
CA LEU A 159 -3.90 11.58 -10.82
C LEU A 159 -5.32 11.68 -10.28
N ALA A 160 -5.48 11.67 -8.96
CA ALA A 160 -6.75 11.88 -8.26
C ALA A 160 -7.92 10.98 -8.73
N GLY A 161 -7.69 9.66 -8.75
CA GLY A 161 -8.64 8.71 -9.32
C GLY A 161 -8.25 7.27 -9.02
N CYS A 162 -8.74 6.32 -9.82
CA CYS A 162 -8.48 4.91 -9.66
C CYS A 162 -8.40 4.17 -11.03
N PRO A 163 -7.56 3.14 -11.17
CA PRO A 163 -7.40 2.43 -12.44
C PRO A 163 -8.66 1.72 -12.95
N ALA A 164 -9.63 1.43 -12.07
CA ALA A 164 -10.88 0.75 -12.47
C ALA A 164 -11.78 1.60 -13.37
N HIS A 165 -11.74 2.93 -13.23
CA HIS A 165 -12.67 3.83 -13.91
C HIS A 165 -11.96 4.93 -14.72
N ASP A 166 -10.72 5.26 -14.34
CA ASP A 166 -9.97 6.33 -14.97
C ASP A 166 -8.98 5.78 -15.98
N ARG A 167 -8.85 6.50 -17.11
CA ARG A 167 -7.82 6.24 -18.10
C ARG A 167 -6.51 6.90 -17.67
N PRO A 168 -5.35 6.34 -18.03
CA PRO A 168 -4.08 6.94 -17.66
C PRO A 168 -3.86 8.25 -18.39
N LEU A 169 -3.17 9.18 -17.72
CA LEU A 169 -2.72 10.42 -18.33
C LEU A 169 -1.55 10.19 -19.27
N ALA A 170 -0.64 9.30 -18.86
CA ALA A 170 0.55 8.93 -19.60
C ALA A 170 1.14 7.63 -19.04
N ALA A 171 2.23 7.16 -19.65
CA ALA A 171 3.00 6.02 -19.18
C ALA A 171 4.50 6.29 -19.27
N VAL A 172 5.28 5.58 -18.46
CA VAL A 172 6.76 5.57 -18.48
C VAL A 172 7.28 4.13 -18.49
N PRO A 173 8.52 3.88 -18.92
CA PRO A 173 9.18 2.60 -18.67
C PRO A 173 9.19 2.24 -17.18
N VAL A 174 9.00 0.96 -16.83
CA VAL A 174 8.96 0.52 -15.41
C VAL A 174 10.22 0.94 -14.63
N ALA A 175 11.38 0.95 -15.30
CA ALA A 175 12.65 1.38 -14.71
C ALA A 175 12.65 2.85 -14.23
N GLU A 176 11.79 3.70 -14.80
CA GLU A 176 11.66 5.11 -14.45
C GLU A 176 10.57 5.35 -13.38
N GLY A 177 9.88 4.31 -12.90
CA GLY A 177 8.75 4.43 -11.99
C GLY A 177 9.06 5.21 -10.71
N LYS A 178 10.25 5.02 -10.12
CA LYS A 178 10.69 5.78 -8.93
C LYS A 178 10.82 7.27 -9.28
N THR A 179 11.51 7.58 -10.38
CA THR A 179 11.75 8.94 -10.86
C THR A 179 10.44 9.66 -11.14
N LEU A 180 9.49 8.98 -11.79
CA LEU A 180 8.15 9.49 -12.03
C LEU A 180 7.44 9.87 -10.72
N VAL A 181 7.41 8.95 -9.75
CA VAL A 181 6.73 9.20 -8.46
C VAL A 181 7.34 10.38 -7.73
N VAL A 182 8.67 10.43 -7.62
CA VAL A 182 9.37 11.55 -6.97
C VAL A 182 9.01 12.87 -7.66
N ALA A 183 9.11 12.93 -8.99
CA ALA A 183 8.80 14.14 -9.75
C ALA A 183 7.34 14.58 -9.60
N LEU A 184 6.38 13.65 -9.58
CA LEU A 184 4.96 13.96 -9.36
C LEU A 184 4.69 14.52 -7.96
N LEU A 185 5.32 13.96 -6.94
CA LEU A 185 5.15 14.41 -5.56
C LEU A 185 5.80 15.78 -5.34
N GLU A 186 6.99 16.01 -5.88
CA GLU A 186 7.63 17.33 -5.84
C GLU A 186 6.82 18.37 -6.60
N LEU A 187 6.31 18.03 -7.79
CA LEU A 187 5.47 18.93 -8.57
C LEU A 187 4.18 19.28 -7.82
N PHE A 188 3.55 18.31 -7.15
CA PHE A 188 2.39 18.56 -6.30
C PHE A 188 2.72 19.53 -5.17
N LEU A 189 3.87 19.39 -4.51
CA LEU A 189 4.30 20.27 -3.43
C LEU A 189 4.70 21.67 -3.94
N ASP A 190 5.29 21.76 -5.13
CA ASP A 190 5.69 23.04 -5.73
C ASP A 190 4.50 23.89 -6.18
N LEU A 191 3.46 23.25 -6.73
CA LEU A 191 2.24 23.92 -7.17
C LEU A 191 1.20 24.02 -6.04
N GLY A 192 1.38 23.23 -4.98
CA GLY A 192 0.48 23.12 -3.84
C GLY A 192 0.50 24.36 -2.95
N ARG A 193 -0.63 24.61 -2.29
CA ARG A 193 -0.77 25.54 -1.17
C ARG A 193 -1.23 24.75 0.06
N PRO A 194 -1.15 25.29 1.30
CA PRO A 194 -1.49 24.54 2.51
C PRO A 194 -2.88 23.87 2.50
N GLU A 195 -3.86 24.44 1.80
CA GLU A 195 -5.20 23.88 1.60
C GLU A 195 -5.23 22.66 0.65
N HIS A 196 -4.24 22.53 -0.23
CA HIS A 196 -4.09 21.43 -1.18
C HIS A 196 -3.52 20.19 -0.49
N THR A 197 -4.32 19.58 0.38
CA THR A 197 -3.93 18.36 1.10
C THR A 197 -4.04 17.07 0.26
N ARG A 198 -4.66 17.13 -0.93
CA ARG A 198 -4.90 15.99 -1.84
C ARG A 198 -4.72 16.44 -3.29
N MET A 199 -4.34 15.53 -4.18
CA MET A 199 -4.12 15.83 -5.61
C MET A 199 -5.38 16.41 -6.27
N ARG A 200 -6.58 15.92 -5.91
CA ARG A 200 -7.85 16.48 -6.42
C ARG A 200 -8.07 17.96 -6.08
N HIS A 201 -7.49 18.47 -4.97
CA HIS A 201 -7.62 19.88 -4.61
C HIS A 201 -6.77 20.72 -5.55
N LEU A 202 -5.55 20.27 -5.85
CA LEU A 202 -4.69 20.92 -6.84
C LEU A 202 -5.32 20.87 -8.23
N LEU A 203 -5.88 19.73 -8.64
CA LEU A 203 -6.52 19.57 -9.95
C LEU A 203 -7.84 20.32 -10.12
N ALA A 204 -8.38 20.92 -9.06
CA ALA A 204 -9.49 21.86 -9.18
C ALA A 204 -9.05 23.22 -9.78
N GLU A 205 -7.74 23.51 -9.75
CA GLU A 205 -7.16 24.78 -10.21
C GLU A 205 -6.12 24.60 -11.32
N VAL A 206 -5.39 23.48 -11.30
CA VAL A 206 -4.35 23.15 -12.29
C VAL A 206 -4.83 22.01 -13.18
N SER A 207 -4.78 22.21 -14.50
CA SER A 207 -5.21 21.17 -15.43
C SER A 207 -4.24 19.97 -15.43
N THR A 208 -4.74 18.77 -15.73
CA THR A 208 -3.89 17.58 -15.90
C THR A 208 -2.91 17.73 -17.08
N ALA A 209 -3.28 18.51 -18.10
CA ALA A 209 -2.40 18.85 -19.22
C ALA A 209 -1.22 19.72 -18.77
N ASP A 210 -1.45 20.71 -17.89
CA ASP A 210 -0.39 21.52 -17.32
C ASP A 210 0.52 20.70 -16.40
N MET A 211 -0.05 19.83 -15.56
CA MET A 211 0.72 18.90 -14.74
C MET A 211 1.65 18.03 -15.60
N LEU A 212 1.13 17.49 -16.70
CA LEU A 212 1.90 16.63 -17.61
C LEU A 212 3.01 17.40 -18.35
N ARG A 213 2.72 18.65 -18.75
CA ARG A 213 3.69 19.55 -19.38
C ARG A 213 4.84 19.89 -18.42
N GLU A 214 4.54 20.26 -17.19
CA GLU A 214 5.54 20.53 -16.15
C GLU A 214 6.33 19.28 -15.75
N LEU A 215 5.67 18.12 -15.68
CA LEU A 215 6.35 16.84 -15.43
C LEU A 215 7.35 16.54 -16.55
N SER A 216 6.98 16.76 -17.82
CA SER A 216 7.83 16.47 -18.97
C SER A 216 9.06 17.40 -19.06
N THR A 217 8.98 18.62 -18.52
CA THR A 217 10.13 19.55 -18.47
C THR A 217 11.06 19.29 -17.28
N ARG A 218 10.52 18.77 -16.17
CA ARG A 218 11.28 18.56 -14.92
C ARG A 218 11.85 17.16 -14.78
N SER A 219 11.16 16.17 -15.32
CA SER A 219 11.55 14.77 -15.17
C SER A 219 12.60 14.38 -16.20
N GLY A 220 13.51 13.49 -15.79
CA GLY A 220 14.34 12.72 -16.73
C GLY A 220 13.60 11.53 -17.33
N CYS A 221 12.26 11.54 -17.33
CA CYS A 221 11.45 10.40 -17.73
C CYS A 221 11.04 10.48 -19.20
N THR A 222 10.96 9.32 -19.84
CA THR A 222 10.43 9.13 -21.19
C THR A 222 8.91 8.99 -21.11
N VAL A 223 8.20 10.11 -21.07
CA VAL A 223 6.74 10.14 -20.92
C VAL A 223 6.04 9.87 -22.26
N ARG A 224 5.21 8.82 -22.30
CA ARG A 224 4.36 8.47 -23.45
C ARG A 224 2.90 8.88 -23.24
N THR A 225 2.32 9.54 -24.25
CA THR A 225 0.97 10.13 -24.21
C THR A 225 0.13 9.79 -25.44
N ASP A 226 0.60 8.85 -26.27
CA ASP A 226 -0.10 8.44 -27.47
C ASP A 226 -1.41 7.71 -27.15
N LYS A 227 -2.30 7.59 -28.15
CA LYS A 227 -3.64 7.03 -27.96
C LYS A 227 -3.64 5.61 -27.40
N ALA A 228 -2.64 4.79 -27.72
CA ALA A 228 -2.57 3.45 -27.17
C ALA A 228 -2.43 3.47 -25.64
N ILE A 229 -1.82 4.52 -25.07
CA ILE A 229 -1.77 4.76 -23.63
C ILE A 229 -3.08 5.38 -23.15
N THR A 230 -3.51 6.52 -23.71
CA THR A 230 -4.62 7.29 -23.14
C THR A 230 -5.99 6.65 -23.34
N ASP A 231 -6.13 5.71 -24.28
CA ASP A 231 -7.34 4.89 -24.46
C ASP A 231 -7.27 3.55 -23.72
N TRP A 232 -6.11 3.18 -23.16
CA TRP A 232 -5.97 1.96 -22.38
C TRP A 232 -6.80 2.00 -21.11
N GLN A 233 -7.33 0.84 -20.73
CA GLN A 233 -8.03 0.65 -19.46
C GLN A 233 -7.52 -0.62 -18.80
N ARG A 234 -7.31 -0.54 -17.49
CA ARG A 234 -6.99 -1.71 -16.69
C ARG A 234 -8.17 -2.67 -16.73
N PRO A 235 -8.00 -3.92 -17.20
CA PRO A 235 -9.12 -4.87 -17.26
C PRO A 235 -9.72 -5.11 -15.88
N ALA A 236 -11.05 -5.15 -15.82
CA ALA A 236 -11.78 -5.41 -14.58
C ALA A 236 -11.43 -6.79 -14.02
N ILE A 237 -11.28 -6.85 -12.70
CA ILE A 237 -11.00 -8.09 -11.98
C ILE A 237 -12.32 -8.73 -11.56
N GLN A 238 -12.42 -10.05 -11.68
CA GLN A 238 -13.59 -10.78 -11.18
C GLN A 238 -13.70 -10.62 -9.65
N GLY A 239 -14.86 -10.14 -9.18
CA GLY A 239 -15.10 -9.87 -7.76
C GLY A 239 -14.97 -11.11 -6.87
N THR A 240 -14.68 -10.89 -5.59
CA THR A 240 -14.60 -11.89 -4.49
C THR A 240 -13.48 -12.93 -4.56
N ARG A 241 -12.29 -12.57 -5.07
CA ARG A 241 -11.08 -13.42 -5.02
C ARG A 241 -10.11 -13.12 -3.88
N HIS A 242 -10.56 -12.55 -2.76
CA HIS A 242 -9.69 -12.33 -1.60
C HIS A 242 -9.80 -13.41 -0.51
N ILE A 243 -10.71 -14.39 -0.69
CA ILE A 243 -10.89 -15.56 0.18
C ILE A 243 -10.81 -16.84 -0.66
N GLY A 244 -9.98 -17.80 -0.22
CA GLY A 244 -9.77 -19.07 -0.91
C GLY A 244 -8.29 -19.34 -1.17
N VAL A 245 -8.02 -20.34 -2.03
CA VAL A 245 -6.67 -20.79 -2.37
C VAL A 245 -6.32 -20.30 -3.78
N TYR A 246 -5.14 -19.70 -3.94
CA TYR A 246 -4.66 -19.13 -5.19
C TYR A 246 -3.32 -19.75 -5.58
N PRO A 247 -3.14 -20.19 -6.84
CA PRO A 247 -1.83 -20.60 -7.32
C PRO A 247 -0.87 -19.42 -7.33
N GLN A 248 0.39 -19.67 -7.02
CA GLN A 248 1.46 -18.69 -7.19
C GLN A 248 2.24 -18.91 -8.48
N ALA A 249 3.02 -17.91 -8.88
CA ALA A 249 3.96 -18.02 -9.98
C ALA A 249 5.05 -19.06 -9.69
N GLN A 250 5.42 -19.20 -8.41
CA GLN A 250 6.30 -20.25 -7.93
C GLN A 250 5.59 -21.60 -7.97
N PRO A 251 6.21 -22.64 -8.55
CA PRO A 251 5.60 -23.97 -8.64
C PRO A 251 5.42 -24.59 -7.24
N ASN A 252 4.37 -25.40 -7.08
CA ASN A 252 4.04 -26.12 -5.84
C ASN A 252 3.84 -25.21 -4.62
N GLN A 253 3.44 -23.95 -4.84
CA GLN A 253 3.10 -23.01 -3.79
C GLN A 253 1.75 -22.34 -4.08
N VAL A 254 0.99 -22.11 -3.02
CA VAL A 254 -0.27 -21.38 -3.06
C VAL A 254 -0.29 -20.25 -2.03
N ALA A 255 -1.14 -19.25 -2.28
CA ALA A 255 -1.55 -18.28 -1.28
C ALA A 255 -2.97 -18.62 -0.79
N VAL A 256 -3.20 -18.49 0.51
CA VAL A 256 -4.51 -18.74 1.13
C VAL A 256 -5.07 -17.43 1.69
N GLY A 257 -6.10 -16.90 1.06
CA GLY A 257 -6.87 -15.76 1.55
C GLY A 257 -7.93 -16.19 2.56
N ALA A 258 -8.02 -15.48 3.69
CA ALA A 258 -8.96 -15.75 4.75
C ALA A 258 -9.68 -14.47 5.19
N ALA A 259 -11.00 -14.54 5.31
CA ALA A 259 -11.81 -13.46 5.84
C ALA A 259 -11.49 -13.21 7.32
N VAL A 260 -11.42 -11.93 7.67
CA VAL A 260 -11.49 -11.49 9.05
C VAL A 260 -12.86 -10.85 9.25
N PRO A 261 -13.76 -11.44 10.06
CA PRO A 261 -15.10 -10.89 10.27
C PRO A 261 -15.04 -9.43 10.72
N LEU A 262 -15.65 -8.54 9.94
CA LEU A 262 -15.65 -7.08 10.17
C LEU A 262 -14.25 -6.46 10.25
N GLY A 263 -13.23 -7.14 9.74
CA GLY A 263 -11.84 -6.73 9.89
C GLY A 263 -11.31 -6.79 11.32
N ARG A 264 -12.03 -7.43 12.27
CA ARG A 264 -11.64 -7.49 13.68
C ARG A 264 -10.94 -8.81 14.02
N LEU A 265 -9.72 -8.68 14.52
CA LEU A 265 -8.88 -9.73 15.06
C LEU A 265 -8.81 -9.53 16.58
N ASP A 266 -8.96 -10.60 17.35
CA ASP A 266 -8.44 -10.60 18.71
C ASP A 266 -6.96 -11.02 18.71
N ALA A 267 -6.28 -10.80 19.84
CA ALA A 267 -4.88 -11.18 20.00
C ALA A 267 -4.63 -12.69 19.80
N ALA A 268 -5.58 -13.56 20.19
CA ALA A 268 -5.45 -15.01 20.04
C ALA A 268 -5.53 -15.43 18.56
N MET A 269 -6.40 -14.78 17.78
CA MET A 269 -6.54 -15.01 16.35
C MET A 269 -5.29 -14.56 15.60
N LEU A 270 -4.78 -13.35 15.88
CA LEU A 270 -3.57 -12.87 15.20
C LEU A 270 -2.35 -13.74 15.53
N SER A 271 -2.17 -14.14 16.80
CA SER A 271 -1.07 -15.04 17.19
C SER A 271 -1.20 -16.44 16.57
N SER A 272 -2.40 -17.00 16.51
CA SER A 272 -2.64 -18.30 15.86
C SER A 272 -2.32 -18.27 14.37
N VAL A 273 -2.72 -17.20 13.67
CA VAL A 273 -2.43 -17.04 12.24
C VAL A 273 -0.94 -16.74 12.00
N ALA A 274 -0.28 -16.02 12.92
CA ALA A 274 1.18 -15.81 12.87
C ALA A 274 1.95 -17.12 13.04
N GLN A 275 1.50 -18.00 13.94
CA GLN A 275 2.07 -19.34 14.10
C GLN A 275 1.85 -20.18 12.85
N LEU A 276 0.65 -20.15 12.26
CA LEU A 276 0.37 -20.84 11.01
C LEU A 276 1.30 -20.37 9.88
N ALA A 277 1.60 -19.07 9.81
CA ALA A 277 2.55 -18.54 8.83
C ALA A 277 3.97 -19.06 9.02
N ALA A 278 4.41 -19.21 10.27
CA ALA A 278 5.72 -19.78 10.57
C ALA A 278 5.80 -21.29 10.27
N ASP A 279 4.71 -22.02 10.53
CA ASP A 279 4.69 -23.47 10.42
C ASP A 279 4.42 -23.97 8.99
N GLN A 280 3.59 -23.25 8.23
CA GLN A 280 3.05 -23.71 6.95
C GLN A 280 3.43 -22.81 5.77
N GLY A 281 4.09 -21.68 6.00
CA GLY A 281 4.49 -20.73 4.96
C GLY A 281 5.96 -20.32 5.08
N ASP A 282 6.25 -19.08 4.72
CA ASP A 282 7.58 -18.48 4.84
C ASP A 282 7.74 -17.57 6.07
N GLY A 283 6.83 -17.67 7.04
CA GLY A 283 6.80 -16.80 8.21
C GLY A 283 6.26 -15.40 7.93
N THR A 284 5.59 -15.16 6.80
CA THR A 284 4.97 -13.87 6.50
C THR A 284 3.45 -13.96 6.39
N LEU A 285 2.78 -12.84 6.68
CA LEU A 285 1.35 -12.62 6.45
C LEU A 285 1.18 -11.34 5.65
N ARG A 286 0.11 -11.29 4.87
CA ARG A 286 -0.26 -10.10 4.10
C ARG A 286 -1.66 -9.65 4.47
N LEU A 287 -1.77 -8.40 4.88
CA LEU A 287 -3.04 -7.73 5.07
C LEU A 287 -3.57 -7.30 3.71
N THR A 288 -4.90 -7.27 3.58
CA THR A 288 -5.54 -6.95 2.30
C THR A 288 -6.38 -5.67 2.43
N PRO A 289 -6.59 -4.92 1.33
CA PRO A 289 -7.50 -3.77 1.30
C PRO A 289 -8.97 -4.12 1.61
N TRP A 290 -9.34 -5.41 1.59
CA TRP A 290 -10.66 -5.92 1.99
C TRP A 290 -10.73 -6.28 3.48
N GLN A 291 -9.84 -5.72 4.30
CA GLN A 291 -9.77 -5.97 5.75
C GLN A 291 -9.66 -7.47 6.10
N SER A 292 -9.02 -8.23 5.22
CA SER A 292 -8.82 -9.67 5.34
C SER A 292 -7.32 -9.99 5.36
N LEU A 293 -6.95 -11.26 5.58
CA LEU A 293 -5.57 -11.74 5.64
C LEU A 293 -5.28 -12.68 4.46
N LEU A 294 -4.01 -12.76 4.08
CA LEU A 294 -3.51 -13.71 3.11
C LEU A 294 -2.23 -14.34 3.67
N LEU A 295 -2.22 -15.67 3.70
CA LEU A 295 -1.06 -16.50 4.03
C LEU A 295 -0.39 -16.93 2.72
N PRO A 296 0.77 -16.36 2.35
CA PRO A 296 1.48 -16.75 1.16
C PRO A 296 2.36 -17.99 1.39
N ASN A 297 2.83 -18.58 0.30
CA ASN A 297 3.95 -19.52 0.23
C ASN A 297 3.67 -20.86 0.93
N VAL A 298 2.40 -21.28 0.91
CA VAL A 298 1.97 -22.58 1.44
C VAL A 298 2.31 -23.67 0.43
N PRO A 299 3.08 -24.71 0.81
CA PRO A 299 3.45 -25.79 -0.11
C PRO A 299 2.23 -26.69 -0.41
N VAL A 300 2.13 -27.16 -1.66
CA VAL A 300 1.10 -28.09 -2.14
C VAL A 300 1.67 -29.27 -2.91
#